data_AF-A0A7V8EZT5-F1
#
_entry.id   AF-A0A7V8EZT5-F1
#
_cell.length_a   1.000
_cell.length_b   1.000
_cell.length_c   1.000
_cell.angle_alpha   90.00
_cell.angle_beta   90.00
_cell.angle_gamma   90.00
#
_symmetry.space_group_name_H-M   'P 1'
#
loop_
_entity.id
_entity.type
_entity.pdbx_description
1 polymer ?
#
loop_
_entity_poly.entity_id
_entity_poly.type
_entity_poly.pdbx_seq_one_letter_code
_entity_poly.pdbx_strand_id
1 'polypeptide(L)'
;MNEARQQQMLAGQTALARKVFQVVPIQSHWAALEIHRALQASRASSAQFPTVRACLSELKEQGLIREPVNGHFQRTATTPKPRKEQAMPKQATQAVVSIKKPESGALDVLAGLSGEVVVLADEFGKRMKALSTRIEEVALSVEAEREANAEAVSKLKQLQDLLKGISQ
;
A
#
# COMPACT_ATOMS: atom_id res chain seq x y z
N MET A 1 -19.19 3.36 13.33
CA MET A 1 -18.76 3.06 11.95
C MET A 1 -19.93 2.35 11.29
N ASN A 2 -20.39 2.76 10.10
CA ASN A 2 -21.52 2.10 9.41
C ASN A 2 -21.02 0.84 8.69
N GLU A 3 -21.83 -0.22 8.63
CA GLU A 3 -21.49 -1.50 7.99
C GLU A 3 -21.07 -1.33 6.53
N ALA A 4 -21.78 -0.49 5.78
CA ALA A 4 -21.45 -0.18 4.39
C ALA A 4 -20.07 0.47 4.23
N ARG A 5 -19.70 1.36 5.16
CA ARG A 5 -18.38 2.01 5.15
C ARG A 5 -17.27 1.02 5.52
N GLN A 6 -17.54 0.12 6.47
CA GLN A 6 -16.60 -0.94 6.82
C GLN A 6 -16.37 -1.90 5.66
N GLN A 7 -17.43 -2.29 4.95
CA GLN A 7 -17.33 -3.16 3.77
C GLN A 7 -16.56 -2.49 2.63
N GLN A 8 -16.80 -1.20 2.37
CA GLN A 8 -16.05 -0.44 1.37
C GLN A 8 -14.55 -0.36 1.70
N MET A 9 -14.22 -0.13 2.98
CA MET A 9 -12.82 -0.11 3.44
C MET A 9 -12.17 -1.49 3.40
N LEU A 10 -12.93 -2.56 3.70
CA LEU A 10 -12.46 -3.94 3.53
C LEU A 10 -12.31 -4.33 2.05
N ALA A 11 -13.11 -3.78 1.14
CA ALA A 11 -13.00 -4.05 -0.29
C ALA A 11 -11.68 -3.53 -0.88
N GLY A 12 -11.19 -2.37 -0.40
CA GLY A 12 -9.90 -1.80 -0.78
C GLY A 12 -8.67 -2.47 -0.14
N GLN A 13 -8.88 -3.43 0.75
CA GLN A 13 -7.79 -4.12 1.46
C GLN A 13 -7.33 -5.40 0.76
N THR A 14 -6.09 -5.83 1.06
CA THR A 14 -5.52 -7.07 0.53
C THR A 14 -6.33 -8.30 0.97
N ALA A 15 -6.30 -9.37 0.16
CA ALA A 15 -6.99 -10.62 0.49
C ALA A 15 -6.56 -11.21 1.85
N LEU A 16 -5.30 -11.00 2.23
CA LEU A 16 -4.78 -11.41 3.52
C LEU A 16 -5.36 -10.56 4.67
N ALA A 17 -5.35 -9.24 4.53
CA ALA A 17 -5.91 -8.33 5.55
C ALA A 17 -7.39 -8.59 5.80
N ARG A 18 -8.18 -8.89 4.76
CA ARG A 18 -9.60 -9.30 4.91
C ARG A 18 -9.76 -10.56 5.74
N LYS A 19 -8.90 -11.57 5.52
CA LYS A 19 -8.92 -12.83 6.27
C LYS A 19 -8.49 -12.62 7.73
N VAL A 20 -7.45 -11.81 7.96
CA VAL A 20 -7.01 -11.44 9.30
C VAL A 20 -8.14 -10.73 10.05
N PHE A 21 -8.82 -9.78 9.41
CA PHE A 21 -9.96 -9.07 10.00
C PHE A 21 -11.11 -10.01 10.42
N GLN A 22 -11.37 -11.09 9.68
CA GLN A 22 -12.40 -12.07 10.05
C GLN A 22 -12.08 -12.80 11.36
N VAL A 23 -10.79 -13.03 11.62
CA VAL A 23 -10.29 -13.77 12.80
C VAL A 23 -10.16 -12.88 14.04
N VAL A 24 -10.01 -11.56 13.87
CA VAL A 24 -9.89 -10.63 15.01
C VAL A 24 -11.22 -10.57 15.80
N PRO A 25 -11.18 -10.75 17.13
CA PRO A 25 -12.36 -10.70 18.00
C PRO A 25 -13.03 -9.31 18.04
N ILE A 26 -14.35 -9.31 18.22
CA ILE A 26 -15.18 -8.09 18.28
C ILE A 26 -15.29 -7.57 19.72
N GLN A 27 -15.53 -8.46 20.68
CA GLN A 27 -15.82 -8.08 22.08
C GLN A 27 -14.56 -8.07 22.97
N SER A 28 -13.59 -8.92 22.66
CA SER A 28 -12.34 -9.07 23.41
C SER A 28 -11.16 -8.54 22.60
N HIS A 29 -10.05 -8.21 23.25
CA HIS A 29 -8.80 -7.81 22.60
C HIS A 29 -7.80 -8.97 22.65
N TRP A 30 -7.20 -9.31 21.50
CA TRP A 30 -6.23 -10.42 21.40
C TRP A 30 -4.85 -9.91 21.02
N ALA A 31 -3.81 -10.58 21.52
CA ALA A 31 -2.45 -10.29 21.09
C ALA A 31 -2.25 -10.69 19.62
N ALA A 32 -1.32 -10.01 18.91
CA ALA A 32 -0.98 -10.35 17.52
C ALA A 32 -0.67 -11.85 17.33
N LEU A 33 -0.02 -12.47 18.32
CA LEU A 33 0.36 -13.89 18.29
C LEU A 33 -0.86 -14.81 18.37
N GLU A 34 -1.88 -14.43 19.15
CA GLU A 34 -3.11 -15.20 19.29
C GLU A 34 -3.94 -15.13 18.01
N ILE A 35 -4.01 -13.95 17.39
CA ILE A 35 -4.66 -13.76 16.09
C ILE A 35 -3.97 -14.60 15.01
N HIS A 36 -2.63 -14.65 15.02
CA HIS A 36 -1.86 -15.49 14.09
C HIS A 36 -2.13 -16.99 14.30
N ARG A 37 -2.14 -17.47 15.55
CA ARG A 37 -2.50 -18.86 15.86
C ARG A 37 -3.93 -19.19 15.44
N ALA A 38 -4.88 -18.29 15.67
CA ALA A 38 -6.27 -18.46 15.25
C ALA A 38 -6.42 -18.44 13.71
N LEU A 39 -5.60 -17.65 13.00
CA LEU A 39 -5.56 -17.63 11.54
C LEU A 39 -5.05 -18.96 10.97
N GLN A 40 -4.05 -19.57 11.62
CA GLN A 40 -3.55 -20.90 11.27
C GLN A 40 -4.58 -21.99 11.60
N ALA A 41 -5.21 -21.92 12.78
CA ALA A 41 -6.23 -22.88 13.22
C ALA A 41 -7.46 -22.89 12.32
N SER A 42 -7.89 -21.71 11.83
CA SER A 42 -9.00 -21.56 10.87
C SER A 42 -8.64 -21.95 9.44
N ARG A 43 -7.37 -22.30 9.15
CA ARG A 43 -6.82 -22.54 7.81
C ARG A 43 -7.12 -21.42 6.81
N ALA A 44 -7.44 -20.22 7.29
CA ALA A 44 -7.81 -19.10 6.45
C ALA A 44 -6.60 -18.61 5.63
N SER A 45 -5.39 -18.73 6.20
CA SER A 45 -4.13 -18.37 5.52
C SER A 45 -2.93 -19.03 6.20
N SER A 46 -1.90 -19.38 5.42
CA SER A 46 -0.60 -19.87 5.90
C SER A 46 0.43 -18.74 6.05
N ALA A 47 -0.02 -17.49 6.17
CA ALA A 47 0.85 -16.32 6.25
C ALA A 47 1.76 -16.36 7.49
N GLN A 48 2.99 -15.87 7.32
CA GLN A 48 3.98 -15.76 8.40
C GLN A 48 3.62 -14.64 9.38
N PHE A 49 4.06 -14.78 10.63
CA PHE A 49 3.75 -13.85 11.71
C PHE A 49 4.11 -12.38 11.41
N PRO A 50 5.29 -12.05 10.83
CA PRO A 50 5.63 -10.66 10.48
C PRO A 50 4.65 -10.04 9.48
N THR A 51 4.18 -10.81 8.50
CA THR A 51 3.19 -10.38 7.51
C THR A 51 1.84 -10.12 8.14
N VAL A 52 1.39 -10.99 9.05
CA VAL A 52 0.13 -10.78 9.78
C VAL A 52 0.22 -9.55 10.67
N ARG A 53 1.36 -9.30 11.31
CA ARG A 53 1.59 -8.09 12.09
C ARG A 53 1.52 -6.82 11.23
N ALA A 54 2.15 -6.82 10.05
CA ALA A 54 2.07 -5.70 9.11
C ALA A 54 0.62 -5.43 8.67
N CYS A 55 -0.15 -6.48 8.35
CA CYS A 55 -1.57 -6.34 8.03
C CYS A 55 -2.39 -5.79 9.22
N LEU A 56 -2.08 -6.17 10.46
CA LEU A 56 -2.73 -5.61 11.65
C LEU A 56 -2.41 -4.11 11.81
N SER A 57 -1.17 -3.70 11.58
CA SER A 57 -0.79 -2.28 11.57
C SER A 57 -1.54 -1.48 10.50
N GLU A 58 -1.63 -2.01 9.28
CA GLU A 58 -2.36 -1.38 8.17
C GLU A 58 -3.88 -1.29 8.46
N LEU A 59 -4.48 -2.36 9.00
CA LEU A 59 -5.88 -2.35 9.43
C LEU A 59 -6.15 -1.35 10.56
N LYS A 60 -5.16 -1.10 11.43
CA LYS A 60 -5.23 -0.09 12.49
C LYS A 60 -5.15 1.31 11.92
N GLU A 61 -4.22 1.58 11.01
CA GLU A 61 -4.08 2.89 10.34
C GLU A 61 -5.35 3.26 9.58
N GLN A 62 -5.98 2.28 8.94
CA GLN A 62 -7.28 2.44 8.28
C GLN A 62 -8.47 2.52 9.26
N GLY A 63 -8.26 2.40 10.57
CA GLY A 63 -9.32 2.50 11.58
C GLY A 63 -10.35 1.36 11.56
N LEU A 64 -10.04 0.23 10.89
CA LEU A 64 -10.88 -0.97 10.87
C LEU A 64 -10.76 -1.74 12.19
N ILE A 65 -9.58 -1.74 12.79
CA ILE A 65 -9.31 -2.32 14.11
C ILE A 65 -8.78 -1.25 15.06
N ARG A 66 -8.98 -1.47 16.36
CA ARG A 66 -8.47 -0.63 17.44
C ARG A 66 -7.42 -1.39 18.23
N GLU A 67 -6.45 -0.64 18.74
CA GLU A 67 -5.43 -1.14 19.65
C GLU A 67 -5.66 -0.50 21.03
N PRO A 68 -6.54 -1.07 21.88
CA PRO A 68 -6.83 -0.51 23.20
C PRO A 68 -5.64 -0.62 24.16
N VAL A 69 -4.82 -1.66 24.00
CA VAL A 69 -3.58 -1.90 24.76
C VAL A 69 -2.50 -2.21 23.75
N ASN A 70 -1.29 -1.70 23.96
CA ASN A 70 -0.15 -1.96 23.08
C ASN A 70 0.00 -3.46 22.80
N GLY A 71 0.02 -3.83 21.53
CA GLY A 71 0.12 -5.22 21.05
C GLY A 71 -1.18 -6.03 21.07
N HIS A 72 -2.30 -5.46 21.52
CA HIS A 72 -3.61 -6.12 21.56
C HIS A 72 -4.59 -5.45 20.60
N PHE A 73 -5.21 -6.25 19.75
CA PHE A 73 -6.10 -5.77 18.69
C PHE A 73 -7.53 -6.22 18.94
N GLN A 74 -8.44 -5.30 18.70
CA GLN A 74 -9.88 -5.53 18.78
C GLN A 74 -10.54 -4.97 17.53
N ARG A 75 -11.49 -5.71 16.97
CA ARG A 75 -12.25 -5.25 15.81
C ARG A 75 -13.17 -4.12 16.22
N THR A 76 -13.22 -3.03 15.45
CA THR A 76 -14.21 -1.98 15.72
C THR A 76 -15.60 -2.59 15.51
N ALA A 77 -16.39 -2.69 16.58
CA ALA A 77 -17.77 -3.12 16.47
C ALA A 77 -18.53 -2.12 15.58
N THR A 78 -18.75 -2.49 14.33
CA THR A 78 -19.94 -2.06 13.60
C THR A 78 -21.10 -2.57 14.42
N THR A 79 -21.90 -1.66 14.95
CA THR A 79 -23.12 -2.00 15.68
C THR A 79 -24.14 -2.36 14.60
N PRO A 80 -24.45 -3.65 14.33
CA PRO A 80 -25.74 -3.97 13.75
C PRO A 80 -26.73 -3.52 14.80
N LYS A 81 -27.55 -2.51 14.52
CA LYS A 81 -28.59 -2.06 15.45
C LYS A 81 -29.52 -3.25 15.71
N PRO A 82 -29.51 -3.89 16.90
CA PRO A 82 -30.58 -4.82 17.23
C PRO A 82 -31.76 -3.95 17.66
N ARG A 83 -32.92 -4.35 17.16
CA ARG A 83 -34.24 -3.87 17.55
C ARG A 83 -34.35 -3.82 19.09
N LYS A 84 -34.86 -2.69 19.59
CA LYS A 84 -35.54 -2.43 20.88
C LYS A 84 -35.31 -3.45 22.02
N GLU A 85 -34.67 -3.01 23.11
CA GLU A 85 -35.27 -3.08 24.45
C GLU A 85 -34.64 -1.99 25.34
N GLN A 86 -35.45 -1.46 26.26
CA GLN A 86 -35.25 -0.21 27.00
C GLN A 86 -34.34 -0.40 28.22
N ALA A 87 -33.52 0.63 28.55
CA ALA A 87 -33.46 1.26 29.89
C ALA A 87 -32.37 2.35 29.97
N MET A 88 -32.79 3.61 29.81
CA MET A 88 -32.46 4.83 30.59
C MET A 88 -31.00 5.29 30.89
N PRO A 89 -30.80 6.61 31.14
CA PRO A 89 -29.91 7.42 30.32
C PRO A 89 -28.73 8.03 31.09
N LYS A 90 -27.64 8.37 30.38
CA LYS A 90 -26.78 9.48 30.78
C LYS A 90 -26.48 10.38 29.59
N GLN A 91 -26.88 11.63 29.78
CA GLN A 91 -26.66 12.77 28.91
C GLN A 91 -25.16 12.97 28.65
N ALA A 92 -24.81 13.14 27.39
CA ALA A 92 -23.69 13.97 26.98
C ALA A 92 -24.09 14.67 25.69
N THR A 93 -24.52 15.91 25.84
CA THR A 93 -24.62 16.92 24.80
C THR A 93 -23.34 16.96 23.97
N GLN A 94 -23.42 16.59 22.69
CA GLN A 94 -22.47 17.06 21.70
C GLN A 94 -23.24 17.52 20.46
N ALA A 95 -23.01 18.79 20.13
CA ALA A 95 -23.60 19.51 19.03
C ALA A 95 -23.44 18.74 17.73
N VAL A 96 -24.58 18.43 17.12
CA VAL A 96 -24.67 17.88 15.77
C VAL A 96 -24.31 19.02 14.80
N VAL A 97 -23.04 19.11 14.41
CA VAL A 97 -22.70 19.83 13.18
C VAL A 97 -23.27 18.99 12.04
N SER A 98 -24.32 19.52 11.43
CA SER A 98 -24.97 18.99 10.24
C SER A 98 -23.93 18.75 9.15
N ILE A 99 -23.54 17.49 8.95
CA ILE A 99 -22.76 17.09 7.78
C ILE A 99 -23.75 17.07 6.64
N LYS A 100 -23.69 18.12 5.81
CA LYS A 100 -24.37 18.19 4.51
C LYS A 100 -24.19 16.86 3.79
N LYS A 101 -25.34 16.25 3.47
CA LYS A 101 -25.48 15.13 2.54
C LYS A 101 -24.63 15.42 1.28
N PRO A 102 -23.67 14.57 0.89
CA PRO A 102 -23.07 14.72 -0.43
C PRO A 102 -24.19 14.45 -1.44
N GLU A 103 -24.50 15.47 -2.23
CA GLU A 103 -25.56 15.46 -3.24
C GLU A 103 -25.13 14.69 -4.52
N SER A 104 -23.89 14.21 -4.55
CA SER A 104 -23.37 13.35 -5.61
C SER A 104 -23.82 11.90 -5.40
N GLY A 105 -24.67 11.41 -6.30
CA GLY A 105 -25.07 10.00 -6.34
C GLY A 105 -23.87 9.07 -6.48
N ALA A 106 -24.01 7.81 -6.07
CA ALA A 106 -22.91 6.82 -6.11
C ALA A 106 -22.24 6.69 -7.49
N LEU A 107 -22.98 6.97 -8.58
CA LEU A 107 -22.47 6.98 -9.95
C LEU A 107 -21.54 8.17 -10.24
N ASP A 108 -21.80 9.33 -9.64
CA ASP A 108 -20.96 10.53 -9.79
C ASP A 108 -19.61 10.35 -9.10
N VAL A 109 -19.61 9.70 -7.91
CA VAL A 109 -18.38 9.30 -7.23
C VAL A 109 -17.59 8.26 -8.03
N LEU A 110 -18.27 7.28 -8.63
CA LEU A 110 -17.62 6.30 -9.50
C LEU A 110 -17.04 6.94 -10.77
N ALA A 111 -17.72 7.91 -11.35
CA ALA A 111 -17.20 8.68 -12.49
C ALA A 111 -15.94 9.47 -12.11
N GLY A 112 -15.94 10.10 -10.93
CA GLY A 112 -14.75 10.76 -10.37
C GLY A 112 -13.56 9.81 -10.20
N LEU A 113 -13.78 8.67 -9.54
CA LEU A 113 -12.75 7.64 -9.35
C LEU A 113 -12.23 7.07 -10.68
N SER A 114 -13.11 6.88 -11.68
CA SER A 114 -12.70 6.46 -13.02
C SER A 114 -11.82 7.52 -13.69
N GLY A 115 -12.13 8.81 -13.51
CA GLY A 115 -11.30 9.91 -14.00
C GLY A 115 -9.92 9.92 -13.35
N GLU A 116 -9.85 9.75 -12.03
CA GLU A 116 -8.58 9.68 -11.29
C GLU A 116 -7.67 8.55 -11.80
N VAL A 117 -8.23 7.36 -12.06
CA VAL A 117 -7.48 6.22 -12.60
C VAL A 117 -6.92 6.53 -14.00
N VAL A 118 -7.71 7.19 -14.86
CA VAL A 118 -7.25 7.57 -16.21
C VAL A 118 -6.10 8.58 -16.13
N VAL A 119 -6.23 9.61 -15.29
CA VAL A 119 -5.16 10.61 -15.09
C VAL A 119 -3.89 9.95 -14.57
N LEU A 120 -4.01 9.04 -13.61
CA LEU A 120 -2.85 8.32 -13.06
C LEU A 120 -2.18 7.43 -14.11
N ALA A 121 -2.97 6.75 -14.96
CA ALA A 121 -2.44 5.94 -16.05
C ALA A 121 -1.67 6.81 -17.07
N ASP A 122 -2.19 7.98 -17.41
CA ASP A 122 -1.52 8.93 -18.30
C ASP A 122 -0.20 9.46 -17.72
N GLU A 123 -0.20 9.83 -16.44
CA GLU A 123 1.02 10.28 -15.74
C GLU A 123 2.08 9.17 -15.69
N PHE A 124 1.67 7.96 -15.37
CA PHE A 124 2.56 6.81 -15.35
C PHE A 124 3.14 6.53 -16.74
N GLY A 125 2.31 6.55 -17.78
CA GLY A 125 2.74 6.41 -19.17
C GLY A 125 3.76 7.47 -19.58
N LYS A 126 3.53 8.74 -19.21
CA LYS A 126 4.49 9.83 -19.46
C LYS A 126 5.82 9.61 -18.75
N ARG A 127 5.79 9.23 -17.47
CA ARG A 127 7.00 8.93 -16.69
C ARG A 127 7.78 7.75 -17.27
N MET A 128 7.07 6.69 -17.69
CA MET A 128 7.70 5.51 -18.28
C MET A 128 8.36 5.84 -19.62
N LYS A 129 7.71 6.64 -20.48
CA LYS A 129 8.30 7.12 -21.73
C LYS A 129 9.55 7.98 -21.49
N ALA A 130 9.48 8.93 -20.55
CA ALA A 130 10.62 9.77 -20.19
C ALA A 130 11.80 8.94 -19.67
N LEU A 131 11.53 7.89 -18.89
CA LEU A 131 12.56 6.96 -18.45
C LEU A 131 13.20 6.20 -19.62
N SER A 132 12.39 5.71 -20.56
CA SER A 132 12.89 5.05 -21.78
C SER A 132 13.85 5.95 -22.56
N THR A 133 13.46 7.21 -22.80
CA THR A 133 14.29 8.18 -23.51
C THR A 133 15.63 8.43 -22.79
N ARG A 134 15.61 8.52 -21.45
CA ARG A 134 16.86 8.66 -20.68
C ARG A 134 17.74 7.42 -20.76
N ILE A 135 17.16 6.22 -20.81
CA ILE A 135 17.92 4.98 -21.00
C ILE A 135 18.57 4.96 -22.38
N GLU A 136 17.84 5.37 -23.42
CA GLU A 136 18.37 5.48 -24.79
C GLU A 136 19.52 6.50 -24.86
N GLU A 137 19.38 7.67 -24.22
CA GLU A 137 20.42 8.69 -24.16
C GLU A 137 21.68 8.20 -23.45
N VAL A 138 21.53 7.54 -22.29
CA VAL A 138 22.66 6.95 -21.55
C VAL A 138 23.31 5.82 -22.34
N ALA A 139 22.52 5.01 -23.06
CA ALA A 139 23.08 3.96 -23.92
C ALA A 139 23.94 4.55 -25.05
N LEU A 140 23.46 5.62 -25.70
CA LEU A 140 24.23 6.36 -26.71
C LEU A 140 25.52 6.96 -26.13
N SER A 141 25.45 7.57 -24.94
CA SER A 141 26.64 8.17 -24.33
C SER A 141 27.68 7.10 -23.94
N VAL A 142 27.24 5.97 -23.40
CA VAL A 142 28.12 4.85 -23.03
C VAL A 142 28.81 4.28 -24.27
N GLU A 143 28.10 4.10 -25.38
CA GLU A 143 28.73 3.58 -26.60
C GLU A 143 29.75 4.58 -27.16
N ALA A 144 29.46 5.89 -27.16
CA ALA A 144 30.41 6.92 -27.56
C ALA A 144 31.67 6.94 -26.66
N GLU A 145 31.50 6.80 -25.34
CA GLU A 145 32.63 6.69 -24.41
C GLU A 145 33.46 5.42 -24.67
N ARG A 146 32.81 4.29 -24.99
CA ARG A 146 33.51 3.04 -25.31
C ARG A 146 34.34 3.14 -26.58
N GLU A 147 33.80 3.76 -27.62
CA GLU A 147 34.52 3.98 -28.88
C GLU A 147 35.73 4.91 -28.67
N ALA A 148 35.53 6.05 -27.99
CA ALA A 148 36.61 6.98 -27.66
C ALA A 148 37.72 6.33 -26.81
N ASN A 149 37.33 5.51 -25.82
CA ASN A 149 38.28 4.80 -24.98
C ASN A 149 39.04 3.72 -25.77
N ALA A 150 38.38 3.01 -26.70
CA ALA A 150 39.03 2.05 -27.57
C ALA A 150 40.11 2.71 -28.46
N GLU A 151 39.82 3.87 -29.03
CA GLU A 151 40.79 4.66 -29.79
C GLU A 151 41.96 5.16 -28.92
N ALA A 152 41.69 5.63 -27.71
CA ALA A 152 42.73 6.08 -26.78
C ALA A 152 43.68 4.93 -26.43
N VAL A 153 43.12 3.74 -26.13
CA VAL A 153 43.89 2.53 -25.85
C VAL A 153 44.72 2.10 -27.06
N SER A 154 44.19 2.19 -28.30
CA SER A 154 44.97 1.85 -29.49
C SER A 154 46.14 2.81 -29.70
N LYS A 155 45.94 4.12 -29.51
CA LYS A 155 47.01 5.13 -29.60
C LYS A 155 48.06 4.92 -28.53
N LEU A 156 47.66 4.61 -27.29
CA LEU A 156 48.59 4.30 -26.20
C LEU A 156 49.45 3.08 -26.50
N LYS A 157 48.88 2.02 -27.09
CA LYS A 157 49.66 0.85 -27.54
C LYS A 157 50.66 1.21 -28.62
N GLN A 158 50.25 2.00 -29.62
CA GLN A 158 51.17 2.48 -30.68
C GLN A 158 52.35 3.27 -30.09
N LEU A 159 52.08 4.18 -29.14
CA LEU A 159 53.13 4.93 -28.46
C LEU A 159 54.05 4.03 -27.63
N GLN A 160 53.49 3.02 -26.95
CA GLN A 160 54.26 2.05 -26.19
C GLN A 160 55.20 1.25 -27.11
N ASP A 161 54.72 0.83 -28.28
CA ASP A 161 55.51 0.08 -29.26
C ASP A 161 56.63 0.95 -29.87
N LEU A 162 56.34 2.21 -30.18
CA LEU A 162 57.36 3.16 -30.63
C LEU A 162 58.45 3.40 -29.57
N LEU A 163 58.06 3.58 -28.30
CA LEU A 163 59.02 3.76 -27.20
C LEU A 163 59.90 2.52 -27.01
N LYS A 164 59.34 1.32 -27.10
CA LYS A 164 60.12 0.06 -27.07
C LYS A 164 61.09 -0.04 -28.25
N GLY A 165 60.66 0.40 -29.43
CA GLY A 165 61.50 0.39 -30.64
C GLY A 165 62.69 1.35 -30.59
N ILE A 166 62.63 2.40 -29.76
CA ILE A 166 63.73 3.37 -29.58
C ILE A 166 64.66 2.96 -28.41
N SER A 167 64.21 2.08 -27.50
CA SER A 167 64.99 1.62 -26.35
C SER A 167 65.80 0.33 -26.61
N GLN A 168 65.87 -0.15 -27.84
CA GLN A 168 66.77 -1.23 -28.30
C GLN A 168 67.85 -0.68 -29.22
#